data_AF-A0A651DT81-F1
#
_entry.id   AF-A0A651DT81-F1
#
_cell.length_a   1.000
_cell.length_b   1.000
_cell.length_c   1.000
_cell.angle_alpha   90.00
_cell.angle_beta   90.00
_cell.angle_gamma   90.00
#
_symmetry.space_group_name_H-M   'P 1'
#
loop_
_entity.id
_entity.type
_entity.pdbx_description
1 polymer ?
#
loop_
_entity_poly.entity_id
_entity_poly.type
_entity_poly.pdbx_seq_one_letter_code
_entity_poly.pdbx_strand_id
1 'polypeptide(L)'
;LGTERLTDTEFDAMIDAIVILSAAPTDPVSDIDVEAVTVGQVDDLFTDVYPDSFIIQKLISDAIIEAIEDNDGVVPVAAKDPITGQLTAAEVEEMIKALYILAGGNANQEISTIELDAITVGQVDELLTDTASLIIRRVVSDAIIDVILEAGNVVPAAAYVDGDPANEQLSDTELGEMVKALYILANNDPDEVVSEISLEVTVGQVQSLDSDVDSLIITKLISDEIVKMLSDEDVERIPLTAYIDEDDENNLLPSEITKMISVLEILAAPFVIAPITDVEDVPIAIIEFDESTFSVATLQAFPDDSIILNRMISTAIIENLDNIPDESFTELVEKKDLKRSEIDYLLDALEILGIEPDGAGSVATNAITFAKLDQIVALGNTEPEGYSPIIVHVLSVPLTAAVSDDARGDGHDYGIPTTAYRNDYDLEHEEIVNLVEALKVLGDVPGINDPDTTTIADAVAGLDPTEFGPTLLSDLLDTESLIIYRMISIGINDAGLPFEDAVVTDVAAVNYDAGLPEPALISDIKITEMNGLVDAMVVFNVNTIDDLDDIAIEDIEALTDQQIDDLLDNDNTIMYYIISDIIKGEPLLEPLLANSDFVDDDRDNHIKRQALIDFLKTIN
;
A
#
# COMPACT_ATOMS: atom_id res chain seq x y z
N LEU A 1 65.07 -53.71 4.63
CA LEU A 1 66.50 -53.71 4.21
C LEU A 1 66.59 -54.12 2.74
N GLY A 2 66.13 -53.24 1.86
CA GLY A 2 66.29 -53.34 0.41
C GLY A 2 66.85 -52.00 -0.06
N THR A 3 68.15 -51.95 -0.28
CA THR A 3 68.96 -50.90 -0.94
C THR A 3 68.38 -49.47 -0.87
N GLU A 4 68.58 -48.84 0.29
CA GLU A 4 68.38 -47.39 0.55
C GLU A 4 69.46 -46.55 -0.17
N ARG A 5 69.45 -46.55 -1.50
CA ARG A 5 70.17 -45.51 -2.25
C ARG A 5 69.14 -44.82 -3.12
N LEU A 6 69.12 -43.49 -3.04
CA LEU A 6 68.43 -42.65 -4.02
C LEU A 6 68.86 -43.10 -5.42
N THR A 7 67.92 -43.06 -6.37
CA THR A 7 68.29 -43.23 -7.77
C THR A 7 69.20 -42.06 -8.16
N ASP A 8 70.04 -42.25 -9.18
CA ASP A 8 70.91 -41.18 -9.65
C ASP A 8 70.06 -39.95 -10.08
N THR A 9 68.87 -40.18 -10.65
CA THR A 9 67.89 -39.12 -10.98
C THR A 9 67.40 -38.35 -9.76
N GLU A 10 66.97 -39.04 -8.68
CA GLU A 10 66.54 -38.37 -7.45
C GLU A 10 67.69 -37.60 -6.79
N PHE A 11 68.92 -38.15 -6.89
CA PHE A 11 70.10 -37.49 -6.33
C PHE A 11 70.47 -36.23 -7.11
N ASP A 12 70.44 -36.27 -8.44
CA ASP A 12 70.69 -35.12 -9.30
C ASP A 12 69.61 -34.04 -9.08
N ALA A 13 68.34 -34.43 -9.02
CA ALA A 13 67.23 -33.52 -8.72
C ALA A 13 67.39 -32.83 -7.36
N MET A 14 67.83 -33.54 -6.32
CA MET A 14 68.11 -32.92 -5.03
C MET A 14 69.27 -31.91 -5.09
N ILE A 15 70.28 -32.13 -5.95
CA ILE A 15 71.36 -31.17 -6.15
C ILE A 15 70.83 -29.92 -6.84
N ASP A 16 70.01 -30.08 -7.88
CA ASP A 16 69.43 -28.95 -8.61
C ASP A 16 68.51 -28.12 -7.70
N ALA A 17 67.72 -28.78 -6.85
CA ALA A 17 66.89 -28.11 -5.85
C ALA A 17 67.73 -27.30 -4.84
N ILE A 18 68.85 -27.84 -4.36
CA ILE A 18 69.79 -27.13 -3.48
C ILE A 18 70.35 -25.89 -4.19
N VAL A 19 70.64 -25.97 -5.49
CA VAL A 19 71.13 -24.83 -6.27
C VAL A 19 70.05 -23.76 -6.40
N ILE A 20 68.79 -24.12 -6.69
CA ILE A 20 67.67 -23.17 -6.79
C ILE A 20 67.40 -22.46 -5.46
N LEU A 21 67.44 -23.21 -4.35
CA LEU A 21 67.22 -22.65 -3.00
C LEU A 21 68.41 -21.82 -2.50
N SER A 22 69.59 -21.92 -3.11
CA SER A 22 70.77 -21.15 -2.72
C SER A 22 70.74 -19.72 -3.27
N ALA A 23 71.14 -18.74 -2.45
CA ALA A 23 71.30 -17.36 -2.92
C ALA A 23 72.43 -17.22 -3.96
N ALA A 24 73.46 -18.07 -3.87
CA ALA A 24 74.47 -18.26 -4.90
C ALA A 24 74.91 -19.73 -5.02
N PRO A 25 75.29 -20.21 -6.23
CA PRO A 25 75.71 -21.61 -6.46
C PRO A 25 76.96 -22.07 -5.69
N THR A 26 77.65 -21.13 -5.03
CA THR A 26 78.85 -21.40 -4.21
C THR A 26 78.57 -21.42 -2.72
N ASP A 27 77.35 -21.11 -2.31
CA ASP A 27 76.98 -21.08 -0.90
C ASP A 27 77.02 -22.50 -0.34
N PRO A 28 77.60 -22.69 0.87
CA PRO A 28 77.57 -24.00 1.49
C PRO A 28 76.11 -24.36 1.81
N VAL A 29 75.75 -25.63 1.66
CA VAL A 29 74.39 -26.13 1.93
C VAL A 29 73.88 -25.75 3.33
N SER A 30 74.78 -25.52 4.30
CA SER A 30 74.43 -25.05 5.65
C SER A 30 73.87 -23.64 5.73
N ASP A 31 74.07 -22.84 4.68
CA ASP A 31 73.69 -21.42 4.62
C ASP A 31 72.40 -21.22 3.79
N ILE A 32 71.80 -22.30 3.29
CA ILE A 32 70.50 -22.25 2.64
C ILE A 32 69.43 -21.97 3.69
N ASP A 33 68.76 -20.84 3.51
CA ASP A 33 67.62 -20.44 4.33
C ASP A 33 66.34 -21.01 3.74
N VAL A 34 65.78 -22.01 4.41
CA VAL A 34 64.52 -22.66 4.01
C VAL A 34 63.29 -21.91 4.51
N GLU A 35 63.47 -20.86 5.32
CA GLU A 35 62.37 -19.99 5.80
C GLU A 35 62.14 -18.80 4.85
N ALA A 36 63.13 -18.45 4.02
CA ALA A 36 63.11 -17.33 3.07
C ALA A 36 62.93 -17.79 1.60
N VAL A 37 62.14 -18.84 1.36
CA VAL A 37 61.87 -19.33 0.01
C VAL A 37 60.93 -18.37 -0.71
N THR A 38 61.33 -17.94 -1.91
CA THR A 38 60.55 -17.05 -2.76
C THR A 38 59.60 -17.81 -3.70
N VAL A 39 58.53 -17.14 -4.15
CA VAL A 39 57.58 -17.73 -5.13
C VAL A 39 58.30 -18.22 -6.39
N GLY A 40 59.25 -17.44 -6.91
CA GLY A 40 60.04 -17.81 -8.10
C GLY A 40 60.92 -19.03 -7.87
N GLN A 41 61.48 -19.21 -6.67
CA GLN A 41 62.23 -20.42 -6.35
C GLN A 41 61.33 -21.66 -6.31
N VAL A 42 60.07 -21.55 -5.87
CA VAL A 42 59.13 -22.69 -5.92
C VAL A 42 58.70 -22.99 -7.35
N ASP A 43 58.47 -21.98 -8.19
CA ASP A 43 58.19 -22.16 -9.62
C ASP A 43 59.36 -22.82 -10.36
N ASP A 44 60.60 -22.38 -10.09
CA ASP A 44 61.81 -23.00 -10.63
C ASP A 44 61.96 -24.46 -10.15
N LEU A 45 61.69 -24.75 -8.86
CA LEU A 45 61.71 -26.13 -8.35
C LEU A 45 60.67 -27.02 -9.04
N PHE A 46 59.49 -26.47 -9.33
CA PHE A 46 58.44 -27.18 -10.04
C PHE A 46 58.73 -27.38 -11.52
N THR A 47 59.27 -26.36 -12.19
CA THR A 47 59.49 -26.43 -13.64
C THR A 47 60.74 -27.24 -13.98
N ASP A 48 61.83 -27.05 -13.23
CA ASP A 48 63.14 -27.59 -13.58
C ASP A 48 63.46 -28.93 -12.89
N VAL A 49 62.80 -29.27 -11.78
CA VAL A 49 63.19 -30.41 -10.93
C VAL A 49 62.05 -31.40 -10.65
N TYR A 50 60.84 -30.90 -10.40
CA TYR A 50 59.67 -31.70 -10.02
C TYR A 50 59.25 -32.79 -11.03
N PRO A 51 59.30 -32.62 -12.37
CA PRO A 51 58.81 -33.64 -13.31
C PRO A 51 59.57 -34.97 -13.23
N ASP A 52 60.82 -34.92 -12.74
CA ASP A 52 61.73 -36.06 -12.71
C ASP A 52 62.01 -36.59 -11.28
N SER A 53 61.44 -35.98 -10.22
CA SER A 53 61.75 -36.33 -8.82
C SER A 53 60.52 -36.49 -7.91
N PHE A 54 60.35 -37.70 -7.38
CA PHE A 54 59.35 -38.01 -6.35
C PHE A 54 59.65 -37.31 -5.02
N ILE A 55 60.93 -37.08 -4.69
CA ILE A 55 61.30 -36.39 -3.44
C ILE A 55 60.89 -34.92 -3.50
N ILE A 56 61.17 -34.23 -4.60
CA ILE A 56 60.78 -32.82 -4.77
C ILE A 56 59.26 -32.70 -4.85
N GLN A 57 58.59 -33.63 -5.56
CA GLN A 57 57.12 -33.72 -5.56
C GLN A 57 56.55 -33.82 -4.15
N LYS A 58 57.12 -34.73 -3.34
CA LYS A 58 56.72 -34.90 -1.95
C LYS A 58 56.97 -33.64 -1.12
N LEU A 59 58.15 -33.02 -1.24
CA LEU A 59 58.52 -31.86 -0.44
C LEU A 59 57.61 -30.67 -0.72
N ILE A 60 57.34 -30.37 -1.99
CA ILE A 60 56.44 -29.27 -2.36
C ILE A 60 55.01 -29.57 -1.90
N SER A 61 54.53 -30.79 -2.14
CA SER A 61 53.21 -31.21 -1.67
C SER A 61 53.08 -31.11 -0.15
N ASP A 62 54.03 -31.67 0.60
CA ASP A 62 54.00 -31.67 2.06
C ASP A 62 54.08 -30.22 2.60
N ALA A 63 54.87 -29.35 1.97
CA ALA A 63 54.99 -27.94 2.37
C ALA A 63 53.70 -27.14 2.10
N ILE A 64 53.07 -27.31 0.94
CA ILE A 64 51.77 -26.67 0.65
C ILE A 64 50.70 -27.18 1.62
N ILE A 65 50.66 -28.50 1.83
CA ILE A 65 49.74 -29.11 2.78
C ILE A 65 49.99 -28.57 4.20
N GLU A 66 51.23 -28.53 4.67
CA GLU A 66 51.58 -28.03 6.01
C GLU A 66 51.24 -26.54 6.18
N ALA A 67 51.45 -25.72 5.16
CA ALA A 67 51.10 -24.30 5.18
C ALA A 67 49.58 -24.04 5.28
N ILE A 68 48.75 -25.02 4.91
CA ILE A 68 47.29 -24.88 4.79
C ILE A 68 46.54 -25.74 5.83
N GLU A 69 47.08 -26.88 6.25
CA GLU A 69 46.46 -27.83 7.20
C GLU A 69 46.47 -27.35 8.66
N ASP A 70 47.09 -26.21 8.99
CA ASP A 70 46.92 -25.57 10.31
C ASP A 70 45.45 -25.11 10.55
N ASN A 71 44.59 -25.13 9.51
CA ASN A 71 43.18 -24.73 9.53
C ASN A 71 42.15 -25.88 9.39
N ASP A 72 42.39 -27.06 9.98
CA ASP A 72 41.36 -28.13 10.13
C ASP A 72 40.70 -28.61 8.79
N GLY A 73 41.47 -29.25 7.92
CA GLY A 73 40.88 -30.07 6.82
C GLY A 73 40.56 -29.34 5.52
N VAL A 74 41.15 -28.16 5.29
CA VAL A 74 41.00 -27.35 4.07
C VAL A 74 41.39 -28.09 2.79
N VAL A 75 42.31 -29.06 2.82
CA VAL A 75 42.79 -29.73 1.59
C VAL A 75 41.76 -30.75 1.07
N PRO A 76 41.11 -30.51 -0.09
CA PRO A 76 40.08 -31.41 -0.60
C PRO A 76 40.68 -32.79 -0.94
N VAL A 77 39.95 -33.87 -0.65
CA VAL A 77 40.44 -35.24 -0.95
C VAL A 77 40.75 -35.42 -2.44
N ALA A 78 39.98 -34.76 -3.32
CA ALA A 78 40.19 -34.78 -4.77
C ALA A 78 41.49 -34.06 -5.21
N ALA A 79 42.04 -33.18 -4.38
CA ALA A 79 43.31 -32.52 -4.62
C ALA A 79 44.51 -33.47 -4.39
N LYS A 80 44.29 -34.58 -3.66
CA LYS A 80 45.31 -35.58 -3.32
C LYS A 80 45.29 -36.78 -4.27
N ASP A 81 46.46 -37.27 -4.65
CA ASP A 81 46.64 -38.57 -5.30
C ASP A 81 46.21 -39.69 -4.32
N PRO A 82 45.29 -40.58 -4.73
CA PRO A 82 44.70 -41.59 -3.84
C PRO A 82 45.67 -42.69 -3.42
N ILE A 83 46.84 -42.80 -4.05
CA ILE A 83 47.86 -43.80 -3.78
C ILE A 83 48.96 -43.23 -2.88
N THR A 84 49.45 -42.03 -3.20
CA THR A 84 50.58 -41.41 -2.49
C THR A 84 50.14 -40.53 -1.33
N GLY A 85 48.92 -40.00 -1.37
CA GLY A 85 48.39 -39.00 -0.43
C GLY A 85 48.97 -37.60 -0.62
N GLN A 86 49.83 -37.39 -1.62
CA GLN A 86 50.39 -36.10 -2.01
C GLN A 86 49.39 -35.34 -2.88
N LEU A 87 49.58 -34.04 -3.04
CA LEU A 87 48.87 -33.25 -4.04
C LEU A 87 49.13 -33.81 -5.44
N THR A 88 48.10 -33.79 -6.29
CA THR A 88 48.29 -34.14 -7.71
C THR A 88 49.20 -33.11 -8.38
N ALA A 89 49.92 -33.52 -9.43
CA ALA A 89 50.81 -32.60 -10.16
C ALA A 89 50.07 -31.38 -10.73
N ALA A 90 48.81 -31.57 -11.13
CA ALA A 90 47.94 -30.48 -11.57
C ALA A 90 47.66 -29.52 -10.41
N GLU A 91 47.28 -30.02 -9.23
CA GLU A 91 47.03 -29.16 -8.08
C GLU A 91 48.29 -28.37 -7.66
N VAL A 92 49.48 -28.99 -7.68
CA VAL A 92 50.72 -28.28 -7.36
C VAL A 92 51.00 -27.16 -8.37
N GLU A 93 50.82 -27.43 -9.67
CA GLU A 93 50.97 -26.40 -10.72
C GLU A 93 50.04 -25.21 -10.47
N GLU A 94 48.77 -25.48 -10.18
CA GLU A 94 47.75 -24.45 -9.94
C GLU A 94 48.01 -23.67 -8.64
N MET A 95 48.49 -24.33 -7.59
CA MET A 95 48.89 -23.65 -6.34
C MET A 95 50.07 -22.70 -6.54
N ILE A 96 51.02 -23.03 -7.42
CA ILE A 96 52.15 -22.14 -7.72
C ILE A 96 51.68 -20.89 -8.46
N LYS A 97 50.75 -21.04 -9.41
CA LYS A 97 50.08 -19.89 -10.07
C LYS A 97 49.37 -19.02 -9.04
N ALA A 98 48.65 -19.64 -8.09
CA ALA A 98 47.97 -18.93 -7.03
C ALA A 98 48.92 -18.15 -6.11
N LEU A 99 50.05 -18.74 -5.70
CA LEU A 99 51.07 -18.05 -4.91
C LEU A 99 51.62 -16.82 -5.65
N TYR A 100 51.77 -16.89 -6.97
CA TYR A 100 52.20 -15.75 -7.78
C TYR A 100 51.16 -14.62 -7.80
N ILE A 101 49.85 -14.94 -7.88
CA ILE A 101 48.75 -13.98 -7.79
C ILE A 101 48.69 -13.34 -6.40
N LEU A 102 48.75 -14.17 -5.34
CA LEU A 102 48.76 -13.70 -3.95
C LEU A 102 49.97 -12.81 -3.64
N ALA A 103 51.10 -13.02 -4.32
CA ALA A 103 52.28 -12.17 -4.25
C ALA A 103 52.20 -10.90 -5.13
N GLY A 104 51.04 -10.58 -5.71
CA GLY A 104 50.86 -9.43 -6.60
C GLY A 104 51.77 -9.47 -7.83
N GLY A 105 52.08 -10.68 -8.32
CA GLY A 105 53.01 -10.92 -9.43
C GLY A 105 54.49 -10.76 -9.09
N ASN A 106 54.86 -10.67 -7.81
CA ASN A 106 56.26 -10.54 -7.39
C ASN A 106 56.90 -11.91 -7.11
N ALA A 107 57.60 -12.47 -8.10
CA ALA A 107 58.33 -13.74 -7.94
C ALA A 107 59.43 -13.71 -6.85
N ASN A 108 59.90 -12.52 -6.42
CA ASN A 108 60.90 -12.41 -5.35
C ASN A 108 60.27 -12.29 -3.95
N GLN A 109 58.94 -12.30 -3.84
CA GLN A 109 58.27 -12.28 -2.54
C GLN A 109 58.50 -13.61 -1.82
N GLU A 110 58.85 -13.52 -0.54
CA GLU A 110 58.99 -14.68 0.34
C GLU A 110 57.60 -15.25 0.64
N ILE A 111 57.43 -16.57 0.49
CA ILE A 111 56.14 -17.24 0.69
C ILE A 111 55.64 -17.06 2.12
N SER A 112 56.55 -17.04 3.10
CA SER A 112 56.25 -16.81 4.51
C SER A 112 55.68 -15.42 4.82
N THR A 113 55.71 -14.49 3.86
CA THR A 113 55.16 -13.13 3.97
C THR A 113 53.83 -12.94 3.24
N ILE A 114 53.32 -13.99 2.59
CA ILE A 114 52.00 -13.95 1.94
C ILE A 114 50.94 -14.11 3.02
N GLU A 115 50.06 -13.13 3.16
CA GLU A 115 48.95 -13.14 4.10
C GLU A 115 47.67 -13.63 3.41
N LEU A 116 47.11 -14.75 3.87
CA LEU A 116 45.88 -15.33 3.32
C LEU A 116 44.61 -14.63 3.83
N ASP A 117 44.72 -13.84 4.91
CA ASP A 117 43.59 -13.10 5.49
C ASP A 117 43.39 -11.72 4.84
N ALA A 118 44.31 -11.31 3.95
CA ALA A 118 44.36 -9.99 3.31
C ALA A 118 44.17 -10.08 1.78
N ILE A 119 43.39 -11.06 1.31
CA ILE A 119 43.10 -11.24 -0.12
C ILE A 119 42.18 -10.11 -0.59
N THR A 120 42.57 -9.46 -1.67
CA THR A 120 41.80 -8.37 -2.30
C THR A 120 40.74 -8.91 -3.28
N VAL A 121 39.72 -8.10 -3.59
CA VAL A 121 38.67 -8.47 -4.57
C VAL A 121 39.26 -8.85 -5.93
N GLY A 122 40.23 -8.07 -6.41
CA GLY A 122 40.93 -8.34 -7.67
C GLY A 122 41.70 -9.66 -7.63
N GLN A 123 42.35 -9.97 -6.50
CA GLN A 123 43.02 -11.26 -6.33
C GLN A 123 42.04 -12.43 -6.31
N VAL A 124 40.85 -12.30 -5.70
CA VAL A 124 39.83 -13.35 -5.75
C VAL A 124 39.41 -13.65 -7.20
N ASP A 125 39.16 -12.61 -7.99
CA ASP A 125 38.79 -12.75 -9.41
C ASP A 125 39.90 -13.43 -10.23
N GLU A 126 41.14 -12.99 -10.08
CA GLU A 126 42.31 -13.61 -10.73
C GLU A 126 42.49 -15.07 -10.28
N LEU A 127 42.38 -15.36 -8.99
CA LEU A 127 42.52 -16.71 -8.44
C LEU A 127 41.47 -17.67 -9.01
N LEU A 128 40.23 -17.23 -9.18
CA LEU A 128 39.14 -18.07 -9.71
C LEU A 128 39.17 -18.20 -11.24
N THR A 129 39.69 -17.19 -11.94
CA THR A 129 39.77 -17.18 -13.41
C THR A 129 41.02 -17.89 -13.94
N ASP A 130 42.17 -17.65 -13.32
CA ASP A 130 43.48 -18.09 -13.81
C ASP A 130 43.97 -19.38 -13.12
N THR A 131 43.26 -19.86 -12.09
CA THR A 131 43.58 -21.13 -11.42
C THR A 131 42.41 -22.11 -11.39
N ALA A 132 42.74 -23.39 -11.55
CA ALA A 132 41.81 -24.51 -11.34
C ALA A 132 42.03 -25.23 -10.00
N SER A 133 42.78 -24.62 -9.09
CA SER A 133 43.12 -25.23 -7.79
C SER A 133 41.88 -25.45 -6.94
N LEU A 134 41.71 -26.69 -6.48
CA LEU A 134 40.63 -27.04 -5.55
C LEU A 134 40.87 -26.44 -4.17
N ILE A 135 42.13 -26.32 -3.76
CA ILE A 135 42.52 -25.70 -2.49
C ILE A 135 42.21 -24.21 -2.50
N ILE A 136 42.54 -23.48 -3.57
CA ILE A 136 42.25 -22.04 -3.67
C ILE A 136 40.76 -21.76 -3.69
N ARG A 137 39.98 -22.56 -4.43
CA ARG A 137 38.51 -22.43 -4.41
C ARG A 137 37.93 -22.62 -3.02
N ARG A 138 38.51 -23.53 -2.23
CA ARG A 138 38.14 -23.75 -0.84
C ARG A 138 38.49 -22.54 0.03
N VAL A 139 39.73 -22.06 -0.03
CA VAL A 139 40.20 -20.88 0.72
C VAL A 139 39.35 -19.64 0.42
N VAL A 140 39.03 -19.39 -0.86
CA VAL A 140 38.16 -18.29 -1.27
C VAL A 140 36.73 -18.49 -0.77
N SER A 141 36.20 -19.72 -0.84
CA SER A 141 34.88 -20.04 -0.28
C SER A 141 34.82 -19.72 1.21
N ASP A 142 35.83 -20.16 1.98
CA ASP A 142 35.92 -19.93 3.42
C ASP A 142 35.95 -18.43 3.73
N ALA A 143 36.80 -17.66 3.05
CA ALA A 143 36.87 -16.21 3.25
C ALA A 143 35.52 -15.52 3.01
N ILE A 144 34.78 -15.91 1.97
CA ILE A 144 33.45 -15.35 1.66
C ILE A 144 32.43 -15.79 2.71
N ILE A 145 32.41 -17.08 3.06
CA ILE A 145 31.48 -17.66 4.04
C ILE A 145 31.69 -17.03 5.42
N ASP A 146 32.93 -16.86 5.84
CA ASP A 146 33.27 -16.28 7.15
C ASP A 146 32.71 -14.86 7.30
N VAL A 147 32.85 -14.01 6.27
CA VAL A 147 32.28 -12.65 6.27
C VAL A 147 30.75 -12.70 6.43
N ILE A 148 30.07 -13.62 5.74
CA ILE A 148 28.61 -13.77 5.81
C ILE A 148 28.16 -14.26 7.20
N LEU A 149 28.83 -15.29 7.73
CA LEU A 149 28.50 -15.89 9.01
C LEU A 149 28.84 -14.97 10.19
N GLU A 150 29.94 -14.22 10.13
CA GLU A 150 30.32 -13.23 11.15
C GLU A 150 29.28 -12.11 11.26
N ALA A 151 28.66 -11.73 10.15
CA ALA A 151 27.53 -10.81 10.12
C ALA A 151 26.22 -11.42 10.66
N GLY A 152 26.20 -12.71 11.03
CA GLY A 152 25.04 -13.41 11.58
C GLY A 152 24.05 -13.93 10.54
N ASN A 153 24.43 -13.94 9.25
CA ASN A 153 23.58 -14.41 8.16
C ASN A 153 23.77 -15.92 7.91
N VAL A 154 22.89 -16.50 7.09
CA VAL A 154 22.92 -17.94 6.77
C VAL A 154 23.24 -18.14 5.29
N VAL A 155 24.17 -19.05 5.00
CA VAL A 155 24.48 -19.48 3.64
C VAL A 155 23.51 -20.59 3.22
N PRO A 156 22.76 -20.44 2.12
CA PRO A 156 21.85 -21.48 1.64
C PRO A 156 22.59 -22.78 1.32
N ALA A 157 22.04 -23.93 1.72
CA ALA A 157 22.67 -25.23 1.45
C ALA A 157 22.95 -25.46 -0.05
N ALA A 158 22.05 -25.00 -0.93
CA ALA A 158 22.19 -25.10 -2.38
C ALA A 158 23.34 -24.28 -2.98
N ALA A 159 23.90 -23.32 -2.23
CA ALA A 159 25.07 -22.54 -2.65
C ALA A 159 26.37 -23.37 -2.61
N TYR A 160 26.41 -24.41 -1.77
CA TYR A 160 27.56 -25.30 -1.62
C TYR A 160 27.66 -26.32 -2.76
N VAL A 161 28.87 -26.85 -2.98
CA VAL A 161 29.11 -27.98 -3.89
C VAL A 161 28.19 -29.15 -3.49
N ASP A 162 27.47 -29.69 -4.48
CA ASP A 162 26.47 -30.76 -4.32
C ASP A 162 25.31 -30.44 -3.35
N GLY A 163 25.17 -29.18 -2.94
CA GLY A 163 24.15 -28.74 -1.99
C GLY A 163 24.42 -29.15 -0.54
N ASP A 164 25.67 -29.45 -0.19
CA ASP A 164 26.05 -29.96 1.13
C ASP A 164 26.99 -28.98 1.87
N PRO A 165 26.51 -28.29 2.92
CA PRO A 165 27.33 -27.42 3.77
C PRO A 165 28.54 -28.12 4.39
N ALA A 166 28.52 -29.45 4.54
CA ALA A 166 29.66 -30.20 5.10
C ALA A 166 30.87 -30.26 4.14
N ASN A 167 30.68 -29.92 2.87
CA ASN A 167 31.80 -29.72 1.95
C ASN A 167 32.48 -28.37 2.20
N GLU A 168 31.76 -27.42 2.82
CA GLU A 168 32.15 -26.05 3.16
C GLU A 168 32.64 -25.21 1.93
N GLN A 169 32.69 -25.80 0.74
CA GLN A 169 33.07 -25.17 -0.51
C GLN A 169 31.82 -24.69 -1.27
N LEU A 170 31.83 -23.44 -1.74
CA LEU A 170 30.81 -22.89 -2.61
C LEU A 170 30.90 -23.51 -4.01
N SER A 171 29.76 -23.64 -4.69
CA SER A 171 29.73 -24.09 -6.08
C SER A 171 30.43 -23.09 -7.02
N ASP A 172 30.96 -23.57 -8.14
CA ASP A 172 31.66 -22.70 -9.12
C ASP A 172 30.78 -21.55 -9.63
N THR A 173 29.47 -21.82 -9.81
CA THR A 173 28.50 -20.79 -10.20
C THR A 173 28.38 -19.75 -9.10
N GLU A 174 28.17 -20.18 -7.86
CA GLU A 174 28.03 -19.26 -6.72
C GLU A 174 29.29 -18.44 -6.50
N LEU A 175 30.49 -19.05 -6.57
CA LEU A 175 31.75 -18.33 -6.46
C LEU A 175 31.87 -17.22 -7.51
N GLY A 176 31.57 -17.52 -8.77
CA GLY A 176 31.62 -16.53 -9.84
C GLY A 176 30.64 -15.37 -9.64
N GLU A 177 29.44 -15.64 -9.12
CA GLU A 177 28.46 -14.60 -8.79
C GLU A 177 28.88 -13.79 -7.55
N MET A 178 29.47 -14.43 -6.54
CA MET A 178 30.00 -13.74 -5.37
C MET A 178 31.17 -12.82 -5.71
N VAL A 179 32.02 -13.14 -6.71
CA VAL A 179 33.03 -12.18 -7.21
C VAL A 179 32.39 -10.90 -7.72
N LYS A 180 31.30 -11.00 -8.51
CA LYS A 180 30.58 -9.81 -8.98
C LYS A 180 30.01 -9.01 -7.81
N ALA A 181 29.43 -9.69 -6.82
CA ALA A 181 28.92 -9.06 -5.63
C ALA A 181 30.01 -8.32 -4.84
N LEU A 182 31.19 -8.93 -4.67
CA LEU A 182 32.34 -8.30 -4.01
C LEU A 182 32.78 -7.02 -4.72
N TYR A 183 32.82 -7.01 -6.06
CA TYR A 183 33.09 -5.78 -6.81
C TYR A 183 32.04 -4.70 -6.56
N ILE A 184 30.75 -5.04 -6.51
CA ILE A 184 29.68 -4.07 -6.23
C ILE A 184 29.82 -3.50 -4.82
N LEU A 185 30.03 -4.37 -3.82
CA LEU A 185 30.18 -3.99 -2.42
C LEU A 185 31.44 -3.14 -2.18
N ALA A 186 32.53 -3.45 -2.88
CA ALA A 186 33.79 -2.70 -2.86
C ALA A 186 33.78 -1.43 -3.72
N ASN A 187 32.63 -0.97 -4.22
CA ASN A 187 32.52 0.21 -5.10
C ASN A 187 33.41 0.12 -6.35
N ASN A 188 33.56 -1.09 -6.91
CA ASN A 188 34.45 -1.44 -8.00
C ASN A 188 35.95 -1.19 -7.72
N ASP A 189 36.36 -1.18 -6.45
CA ASP A 189 37.77 -1.14 -6.07
C ASP A 189 38.35 -2.57 -5.97
N PRO A 190 39.20 -3.00 -6.92
CA PRO A 190 39.82 -4.32 -6.86
C PRO A 190 40.84 -4.46 -5.74
N ASP A 191 41.36 -3.37 -5.18
CA ASP A 191 42.39 -3.39 -4.13
C ASP A 191 41.77 -3.50 -2.71
N GLU A 192 40.44 -3.44 -2.59
CA GLU A 192 39.73 -3.61 -1.32
C GLU A 192 39.91 -5.04 -0.80
N VAL A 193 40.19 -5.18 0.49
CA VAL A 193 40.39 -6.48 1.14
C VAL A 193 39.04 -7.10 1.46
N VAL A 194 38.85 -8.38 1.10
CA VAL A 194 37.54 -9.07 1.24
C VAL A 194 37.03 -9.07 2.67
N SER A 195 37.90 -9.27 3.66
CA SER A 195 37.55 -9.27 5.08
C SER A 195 37.22 -7.88 5.64
N GLU A 196 37.51 -6.81 4.90
CA GLU A 196 37.22 -5.42 5.29
C GLU A 196 35.96 -4.86 4.59
N ILE A 197 35.38 -5.61 3.64
CA ILE A 197 34.19 -5.18 2.90
C ILE A 197 32.99 -5.01 3.84
N SER A 198 32.39 -3.83 3.78
CA SER A 198 31.16 -3.54 4.50
C SER A 198 29.95 -4.20 3.83
N LEU A 199 29.07 -4.78 4.63
CA LEU A 199 27.72 -5.21 4.21
C LEU A 199 26.68 -4.08 4.36
N GLU A 200 27.07 -2.92 4.88
CA GLU A 200 26.22 -1.72 4.82
C GLU A 200 26.21 -1.19 3.38
N VAL A 201 25.07 -1.33 2.73
CA VAL A 201 24.87 -1.04 1.32
C VAL A 201 24.06 0.22 1.08
N THR A 202 24.30 0.83 -0.08
CA THR A 202 23.49 1.92 -0.63
C THR A 202 22.37 1.39 -1.52
N VAL A 203 21.40 2.25 -1.86
CA VAL A 203 20.32 1.90 -2.79
C VAL A 203 20.86 1.41 -4.13
N GLY A 204 21.84 2.12 -4.71
CA GLY A 204 22.44 1.74 -5.99
C GLY A 204 23.15 0.39 -5.93
N GLN A 205 23.84 0.09 -4.82
CA GLN A 205 24.49 -1.22 -4.64
C GLN A 205 23.47 -2.36 -4.59
N VAL A 206 22.36 -2.21 -3.86
CA VAL A 206 21.33 -3.28 -3.81
C VAL A 206 20.67 -3.49 -5.16
N GLN A 207 20.46 -2.43 -5.94
CA GLN A 207 19.96 -2.55 -7.31
C GLN A 207 20.91 -3.30 -8.22
N SER A 208 22.21 -2.99 -8.16
CA SER A 208 23.22 -3.74 -8.91
C SER A 208 23.31 -5.20 -8.44
N LEU A 209 23.19 -5.46 -7.14
CA LEU A 209 23.17 -6.82 -6.60
C LEU A 209 21.97 -7.63 -7.10
N ASP A 210 20.77 -7.04 -7.19
CA ASP A 210 19.57 -7.73 -7.71
C ASP A 210 19.61 -7.94 -9.23
N SER A 211 20.15 -6.97 -9.97
CA SER A 211 20.09 -6.99 -11.44
C SER A 211 21.28 -7.68 -12.12
N ASP A 212 22.47 -7.63 -11.52
CA ASP A 212 23.72 -8.12 -12.13
C ASP A 212 24.26 -9.42 -11.51
N VAL A 213 23.71 -9.85 -10.37
CA VAL A 213 24.19 -11.02 -9.62
C VAL A 213 23.11 -12.08 -9.44
N ASP A 214 23.32 -13.26 -10.01
CA ASP A 214 22.42 -14.43 -9.88
C ASP A 214 22.90 -15.38 -8.76
N SER A 215 23.15 -14.82 -7.57
CA SER A 215 23.69 -15.54 -6.40
C SER A 215 22.57 -15.95 -5.45
N LEU A 216 22.63 -17.20 -4.97
CA LEU A 216 21.72 -17.71 -3.95
C LEU A 216 21.96 -17.03 -2.61
N ILE A 217 23.22 -16.74 -2.28
CA ILE A 217 23.62 -16.02 -1.07
C ILE A 217 23.09 -14.59 -1.10
N ILE A 218 23.35 -13.83 -2.17
CA ILE A 218 22.88 -12.44 -2.29
C ILE A 218 21.36 -12.36 -2.27
N THR A 219 20.67 -13.27 -2.97
CA THR A 219 19.20 -13.35 -2.92
C THR A 219 18.70 -13.60 -1.49
N LYS A 220 19.36 -14.50 -0.74
CA LYS A 220 19.01 -14.77 0.67
C LYS A 220 19.24 -13.53 1.54
N LEU A 221 20.39 -12.88 1.42
CA LEU A 221 20.74 -11.70 2.19
C LEU A 221 19.75 -10.55 1.98
N ILE A 222 19.41 -10.25 0.72
CA ILE A 222 18.44 -9.20 0.40
C ILE A 222 17.07 -9.57 0.96
N SER A 223 16.62 -10.81 0.73
CA SER A 223 15.34 -11.29 1.26
C SER A 223 15.27 -11.16 2.78
N ASP A 224 16.28 -11.61 3.50
CA ASP A 224 16.31 -11.59 4.97
C ASP A 224 16.34 -10.16 5.51
N GLU A 225 17.08 -9.25 4.86
CA GLU A 225 17.12 -7.85 5.30
C GLU A 225 15.78 -7.14 5.03
N ILE A 226 15.10 -7.40 3.91
CA ILE A 226 13.73 -6.91 3.68
C ILE A 226 12.80 -7.44 4.77
N VAL A 227 12.85 -8.75 5.06
CA VAL A 227 12.02 -9.36 6.09
C VAL A 227 12.27 -8.68 7.44
N LYS A 228 13.53 -8.55 7.84
CA LYS A 228 13.93 -7.89 9.09
C LYS A 228 13.49 -6.43 9.17
N MET A 229 13.59 -5.70 8.07
CA MET A 229 13.20 -4.28 7.98
C MET A 229 11.69 -4.09 8.17
N LEU A 230 10.88 -5.00 7.62
CA LEU A 230 9.42 -4.92 7.70
C LEU A 230 8.84 -5.65 8.92
N SER A 231 9.60 -6.55 9.54
CA SER A 231 9.16 -7.30 10.72
C SER A 231 9.09 -6.38 11.93
N ASP A 232 7.87 -6.19 12.43
CA ASP A 232 7.58 -5.52 13.68
C ASP A 232 6.73 -6.44 14.55
N GLU A 233 6.95 -6.40 15.86
CA GLU A 233 6.30 -7.31 16.81
C GLU A 233 4.77 -7.14 16.82
N ASP A 234 4.29 -5.95 16.44
CA ASP A 234 2.88 -5.58 16.53
C ASP A 234 2.13 -5.60 15.18
N VAL A 235 2.83 -5.71 14.04
CA VAL A 235 2.22 -5.59 12.69
C VAL A 235 2.71 -6.66 11.73
N GLU A 236 1.79 -7.47 11.21
CA GLU A 236 2.07 -8.49 10.20
C GLU A 236 2.08 -7.88 8.79
N ARG A 237 3.24 -7.33 8.39
CA ARG A 237 3.42 -6.64 7.10
C ARG A 237 3.67 -7.54 5.90
N ILE A 238 4.14 -8.77 6.13
CA ILE A 238 4.55 -9.68 5.04
C ILE A 238 3.55 -10.83 4.98
N PRO A 239 2.64 -10.85 3.99
CA PRO A 239 1.74 -11.98 3.81
C PRO A 239 2.53 -13.25 3.49
N LEU A 240 2.05 -14.41 3.96
CA LEU A 240 2.70 -15.70 3.70
C LEU A 240 2.86 -15.98 2.19
N THR A 241 1.93 -15.49 1.37
CA THR A 241 1.98 -15.59 -0.10
C THR A 241 3.10 -14.80 -0.76
N ALA A 242 3.77 -13.90 -0.04
CA ALA A 242 4.96 -13.21 -0.51
C ALA A 242 6.23 -14.07 -0.42
N TYR A 243 6.19 -15.21 0.29
CA TYR A 243 7.30 -16.16 0.39
C TYR A 243 7.20 -17.27 -0.65
N ILE A 244 8.34 -17.83 -1.04
CA ILE A 244 8.42 -19.01 -1.90
C ILE A 244 7.71 -20.18 -1.20
N ASP A 245 6.83 -20.84 -1.95
CA ASP A 245 6.02 -21.97 -1.48
C ASP A 245 5.11 -21.65 -0.28
N GLU A 246 4.85 -20.36 0.00
CA GLU A 246 4.04 -19.90 1.13
C GLU A 246 4.60 -20.37 2.48
N ASP A 247 5.92 -20.24 2.67
CA ASP A 247 6.64 -20.66 3.88
C ASP A 247 7.58 -19.53 4.34
N ASP A 248 7.40 -19.03 5.57
CA ASP A 248 8.15 -17.92 6.14
C ASP A 248 9.60 -18.29 6.52
N GLU A 249 9.96 -19.57 6.45
CA GLU A 249 11.36 -20.02 6.52
C GLU A 249 12.12 -19.85 5.19
N ASN A 250 11.40 -19.65 4.07
CA ASN A 250 11.97 -19.48 2.73
C ASN A 250 12.25 -18.00 2.40
N ASN A 251 12.83 -17.76 1.22
CA ASN A 251 13.00 -16.41 0.71
C ASN A 251 11.67 -15.83 0.23
N LEU A 252 11.61 -14.50 0.18
CA LEU A 252 10.59 -13.78 -0.57
C LEU A 252 10.62 -14.19 -2.04
N LEU A 253 9.46 -14.09 -2.70
CA LEU A 253 9.37 -14.25 -4.15
C LEU A 253 10.32 -13.25 -4.84
N PRO A 254 11.08 -13.66 -5.87
CA PRO A 254 12.00 -12.76 -6.57
C PRO A 254 11.31 -11.49 -7.10
N SER A 255 10.06 -11.61 -7.55
CA SER A 255 9.27 -10.45 -7.98
C SER A 255 8.95 -9.47 -6.85
N GLU A 256 8.78 -9.95 -5.61
CA GLU A 256 8.56 -9.07 -4.47
C GLU A 256 9.87 -8.41 -4.03
N ILE A 257 11.00 -9.12 -4.07
CA ILE A 257 12.33 -8.53 -3.81
C ILE A 257 12.59 -7.35 -4.76
N THR A 258 12.47 -7.54 -6.07
CA THR A 258 12.68 -6.46 -7.04
C THR A 258 11.74 -5.26 -6.82
N LYS A 259 10.49 -5.49 -6.44
CA LYS A 259 9.52 -4.40 -6.13
C LYS A 259 9.90 -3.65 -4.86
N MET A 260 10.32 -4.35 -3.81
CA MET A 260 10.79 -3.72 -2.57
C MET A 260 12.05 -2.89 -2.80
N ILE A 261 12.98 -3.38 -3.63
CA ILE A 261 14.16 -2.60 -4.05
C ILE A 261 13.75 -1.34 -4.82
N SER A 262 12.76 -1.45 -5.72
CA SER A 262 12.24 -0.29 -6.46
C SER A 262 11.64 0.77 -5.52
N VAL A 263 11.02 0.35 -4.42
CA VAL A 263 10.49 1.26 -3.40
C VAL A 263 11.59 2.00 -2.63
N LEU A 264 12.78 1.39 -2.46
CA LEU A 264 13.89 2.09 -1.81
C LEU A 264 14.27 3.37 -2.54
N GLU A 265 14.18 3.45 -3.87
CA GLU A 265 14.40 4.70 -4.61
C GLU A 265 13.40 5.78 -4.24
N ILE A 266 12.12 5.40 -4.12
CA ILE A 266 11.02 6.30 -3.77
C ILE A 266 11.25 6.86 -2.36
N LEU A 267 11.61 5.98 -1.41
CA LEU A 267 11.83 6.36 -0.02
C LEU A 267 13.19 7.05 0.21
N ALA A 268 14.17 6.87 -0.68
CA ALA A 268 15.46 7.54 -0.61
C ALA A 268 15.40 9.00 -1.06
N ALA A 269 14.42 9.37 -1.91
CA ALA A 269 14.33 10.71 -2.48
C ALA A 269 14.37 11.88 -1.46
N PRO A 270 13.71 11.81 -0.29
CA PRO A 270 13.79 12.85 0.73
C PRO A 270 15.20 13.02 1.34
N PHE A 271 16.06 12.01 1.25
CA PHE A 271 17.41 12.00 1.82
C PHE A 271 18.48 12.53 0.86
N VAL A 272 18.11 12.91 -0.37
CA VAL A 272 19.01 13.55 -1.34
C VAL A 272 19.26 15.01 -0.93
N ILE A 273 20.05 15.15 0.13
CA ILE A 273 20.51 16.41 0.69
C ILE A 273 22.04 16.41 0.72
N ALA A 274 22.65 17.57 0.43
CA ALA A 274 24.11 17.69 0.40
C ALA A 274 24.73 17.16 1.72
N PRO A 275 25.73 16.25 1.66
CA PRO A 275 26.58 15.96 0.50
C PRO A 275 26.08 14.89 -0.48
N ILE A 276 24.98 14.19 -0.19
CA ILE A 276 24.39 13.19 -1.09
C ILE A 276 23.76 13.91 -2.28
N THR A 277 24.09 13.48 -3.49
CA THR A 277 23.63 14.12 -4.73
C THR A 277 22.75 13.23 -5.60
N ASP A 278 22.71 11.93 -5.31
CA ASP A 278 21.92 10.93 -6.03
C ASP A 278 21.18 10.03 -5.05
N VAL A 279 20.03 9.47 -5.45
CA VAL A 279 19.28 8.49 -4.65
C VAL A 279 20.07 7.20 -4.49
N GLU A 280 20.87 6.84 -5.50
CA GLU A 280 21.70 5.63 -5.51
C GLU A 280 22.76 5.65 -4.40
N ASP A 281 23.21 6.83 -3.97
CA ASP A 281 24.23 7.01 -2.91
C ASP A 281 23.64 6.95 -1.49
N VAL A 282 22.32 6.84 -1.33
CA VAL A 282 21.65 6.83 -0.02
C VAL A 282 21.90 5.49 0.68
N PRO A 283 22.45 5.47 1.91
CA PRO A 283 22.57 4.24 2.69
C PRO A 283 21.20 3.68 3.06
N ILE A 284 20.98 2.37 2.90
CA ILE A 284 19.68 1.76 3.22
C ILE A 284 19.36 1.86 4.72
N ALA A 285 20.39 1.82 5.58
CA ALA A 285 20.23 1.87 7.04
C ALA A 285 19.56 3.15 7.58
N ILE A 286 19.42 4.20 6.76
CA ILE A 286 18.72 5.44 7.15
C ILE A 286 17.29 5.54 6.58
N ILE A 287 16.89 4.60 5.73
CA ILE A 287 15.55 4.54 5.16
C ILE A 287 14.66 3.81 6.16
N GLU A 288 13.66 4.52 6.69
CA GLU A 288 12.68 3.97 7.62
C GLU A 288 11.38 3.62 6.87
N PHE A 289 10.83 2.45 7.15
CA PHE A 289 9.52 2.04 6.65
C PHE A 289 8.47 2.28 7.74
N ASP A 290 7.85 3.46 7.68
CA ASP A 290 6.77 3.85 8.57
C ASP A 290 5.59 4.37 7.73
N GLU A 291 4.60 3.49 7.51
CA GLU A 291 3.39 3.82 6.76
C GLU A 291 2.61 5.02 7.31
N SER A 292 2.71 5.32 8.61
CA SER A 292 2.04 6.48 9.21
C SER A 292 2.62 7.82 8.73
N THR A 293 3.81 7.79 8.12
CA THR A 293 4.51 8.98 7.64
C THR A 293 4.44 9.17 6.12
N PHE A 294 3.90 8.19 5.40
CA PHE A 294 3.88 8.22 3.94
C PHE A 294 2.78 9.15 3.42
N SER A 295 3.16 9.99 2.45
CA SER A 295 2.20 10.85 1.75
C SER A 295 1.36 10.06 0.74
N VAL A 296 0.20 10.58 0.35
CA VAL A 296 -0.63 9.99 -0.73
C VAL A 296 0.21 9.75 -1.99
N ALA A 297 1.05 10.73 -2.39
CA ALA A 297 1.88 10.64 -3.58
C ALA A 297 2.95 9.53 -3.47
N THR A 298 3.47 9.28 -2.26
CA THR A 298 4.40 8.18 -1.99
C THR A 298 3.70 6.84 -2.15
N LEU A 299 2.50 6.68 -1.58
CA LEU A 299 1.72 5.44 -1.64
C LEU A 299 1.25 5.12 -3.07
N GLN A 300 0.85 6.13 -3.85
CA GLN A 300 0.50 5.99 -5.27
C GLN A 300 1.72 5.60 -6.14
N ALA A 301 2.94 5.92 -5.72
CA ALA A 301 4.15 5.58 -6.47
C ALA A 301 4.59 4.12 -6.26
N PHE A 302 4.04 3.42 -5.26
CA PHE A 302 4.38 2.02 -4.99
C PHE A 302 3.83 1.09 -6.08
N PRO A 303 4.59 0.05 -6.48
CA PRO A 303 4.13 -0.95 -7.45
C PRO A 303 2.77 -1.59 -7.11
N ASP A 304 1.80 -1.46 -8.03
CA ASP A 304 0.42 -1.93 -7.86
C ASP A 304 0.26 -3.45 -7.70
N ASP A 305 1.23 -4.22 -8.19
CA ASP A 305 1.20 -5.69 -8.20
C ASP A 305 2.03 -6.31 -7.08
N SER A 306 2.58 -5.52 -6.14
CA SER A 306 3.26 -6.04 -4.95
C SER A 306 2.26 -6.45 -3.88
N ILE A 307 2.42 -7.67 -3.38
CA ILE A 307 1.62 -8.22 -2.29
C ILE A 307 2.05 -7.57 -0.96
N ILE A 308 3.36 -7.40 -0.75
CA ILE A 308 3.90 -6.76 0.46
C ILE A 308 3.43 -5.31 0.55
N LEU A 309 3.62 -4.53 -0.52
CA LEU A 309 3.26 -3.11 -0.51
C LEU A 309 1.74 -2.92 -0.43
N ASN A 310 0.94 -3.79 -1.04
CA ASN A 310 -0.52 -3.75 -0.87
C ASN A 310 -0.92 -3.96 0.60
N ARG A 311 -0.27 -4.91 1.31
CA ARG A 311 -0.48 -5.11 2.75
C ARG A 311 -0.08 -3.87 3.54
N MET A 312 1.08 -3.28 3.26
CA MET A 312 1.56 -2.08 3.96
C MET A 312 0.61 -0.89 3.78
N ILE A 313 0.17 -0.63 2.55
CA ILE A 313 -0.81 0.44 2.26
C ILE A 313 -2.16 0.13 2.92
N SER A 314 -2.59 -1.14 2.91
CA SER A 314 -3.82 -1.57 3.59
C SER A 314 -3.74 -1.29 5.09
N THR A 315 -2.64 -1.65 5.75
CA THR A 315 -2.41 -1.36 7.17
C THR A 315 -2.51 0.14 7.43
N ALA A 316 -1.82 0.96 6.63
CA ALA A 316 -1.85 2.42 6.75
C ALA A 316 -3.28 2.98 6.71
N ILE A 317 -4.11 2.48 5.79
CA ILE A 317 -5.50 2.92 5.62
C ILE A 317 -6.37 2.41 6.77
N ILE A 318 -6.27 1.12 7.11
CA ILE A 318 -7.09 0.49 8.16
C ILE A 318 -6.86 1.14 9.52
N GLU A 319 -5.63 1.58 9.82
CA GLU A 319 -5.33 2.29 11.06
C GLU A 319 -5.95 3.69 11.14
N ASN A 320 -6.23 4.32 10.00
CA ASN A 320 -6.71 5.71 9.91
C ASN A 320 -8.17 5.83 9.46
N LEU A 321 -8.82 4.73 9.08
CA LEU A 321 -10.19 4.67 8.61
C LEU A 321 -10.96 3.55 9.34
N ASP A 322 -11.82 3.95 10.27
CA ASP A 322 -12.64 3.02 11.05
C ASP A 322 -13.83 2.48 10.25
N ASN A 323 -14.29 1.26 10.55
CA ASN A 323 -15.51 0.66 9.99
C ASN A 323 -15.53 0.55 8.45
N ILE A 324 -14.37 0.33 7.82
CA ILE A 324 -14.28 0.07 6.39
C ILE A 324 -15.25 -1.06 5.98
N PRO A 325 -16.02 -0.90 4.90
CA PRO A 325 -16.96 -1.93 4.44
C PRO A 325 -16.26 -3.25 4.10
N ASP A 326 -16.88 -4.36 4.50
CA ASP A 326 -16.40 -5.73 4.28
C ASP A 326 -16.04 -6.00 2.82
N GLU A 327 -16.79 -5.44 1.87
CA GLU A 327 -16.59 -5.64 0.44
C GLU A 327 -15.34 -4.94 -0.09
N SER A 328 -14.72 -4.06 0.69
CA SER A 328 -13.46 -3.40 0.33
C SER A 328 -12.24 -4.31 0.52
N PHE A 329 -12.40 -5.40 1.28
CA PHE A 329 -11.32 -6.33 1.60
C PHE A 329 -11.20 -7.45 0.56
N THR A 330 -10.00 -7.99 0.40
CA THR A 330 -9.75 -9.19 -0.43
C THR A 330 -10.24 -10.47 0.26
N GLU A 331 -10.30 -10.48 1.59
CA GLU A 331 -10.86 -11.55 2.40
C GLU A 331 -11.63 -11.00 3.60
N LEU A 332 -12.64 -11.75 4.07
CA LEU A 332 -13.67 -11.23 4.98
C LEU A 332 -13.45 -11.61 6.46
N VAL A 333 -12.43 -12.41 6.76
CA VAL A 333 -12.25 -12.99 8.11
C VAL A 333 -11.22 -12.21 8.91
N GLU A 334 -10.03 -12.00 8.37
CA GLU A 334 -8.94 -11.30 9.07
C GLU A 334 -8.93 -9.79 8.77
N LYS A 335 -9.53 -9.37 7.65
CA LYS A 335 -9.62 -8.01 7.11
C LYS A 335 -8.27 -7.29 7.09
N LYS A 336 -7.23 -7.97 6.60
CA LYS A 336 -5.86 -7.43 6.58
C LYS A 336 -5.50 -6.68 5.30
N ASP A 337 -6.09 -7.09 4.18
CA ASP A 337 -5.75 -6.58 2.85
C ASP A 337 -6.97 -5.98 2.16
N LEU A 338 -6.88 -4.71 1.80
CA LEU A 338 -7.84 -4.05 0.91
C LEU A 338 -7.59 -4.47 -0.53
N LYS A 339 -8.67 -4.49 -1.32
CA LYS A 339 -8.58 -4.64 -2.78
C LYS A 339 -7.75 -3.49 -3.34
N ARG A 340 -6.85 -3.78 -4.28
CA ARG A 340 -6.00 -2.74 -4.87
C ARG A 340 -6.81 -1.60 -5.50
N SER A 341 -7.91 -1.89 -6.17
CA SER A 341 -8.77 -0.85 -6.74
C SER A 341 -9.37 0.07 -5.69
N GLU A 342 -9.78 -0.45 -4.54
CA GLU A 342 -10.29 0.36 -3.42
C GLU A 342 -9.19 1.25 -2.82
N ILE A 343 -7.96 0.75 -2.71
CA ILE A 343 -6.80 1.56 -2.34
C ILE A 343 -6.60 2.71 -3.33
N ASP A 344 -6.57 2.40 -4.63
CA ASP A 344 -6.32 3.41 -5.67
C ASP A 344 -7.40 4.50 -5.65
N TYR A 345 -8.69 4.14 -5.56
CA TYR A 345 -9.76 5.14 -5.48
C TYR A 345 -9.66 5.98 -4.21
N LEU A 346 -9.35 5.36 -3.07
CA LEU A 346 -9.18 6.11 -1.84
C LEU A 346 -8.04 7.12 -1.98
N LEU A 347 -6.86 6.69 -2.45
CA LEU A 347 -5.70 7.57 -2.63
C LEU A 347 -6.02 8.72 -3.60
N ASP A 348 -6.70 8.44 -4.72
CA ASP A 348 -7.14 9.47 -5.66
C ASP A 348 -8.14 10.45 -5.00
N ALA A 349 -9.06 9.95 -4.17
CA ALA A 349 -10.00 10.79 -3.43
C ALA A 349 -9.28 11.67 -2.39
N LEU A 350 -8.30 11.14 -1.66
CA LEU A 350 -7.48 11.90 -0.72
C LEU A 350 -6.67 12.98 -1.45
N GLU A 351 -6.11 12.68 -2.62
CA GLU A 351 -5.42 13.65 -3.47
C GLU A 351 -6.35 14.79 -3.92
N ILE A 352 -7.56 14.48 -4.40
CA ILE A 352 -8.58 15.48 -4.77
C ILE A 352 -8.94 16.37 -3.58
N LEU A 353 -9.09 15.76 -2.40
CA LEU A 353 -9.40 16.47 -1.17
C LEU A 353 -8.21 17.33 -0.70
N GLY A 354 -6.98 16.94 -1.04
CA GLY A 354 -5.75 17.57 -0.58
C GLY A 354 -5.47 17.24 0.88
N ILE A 355 -5.78 16.01 1.30
CA ILE A 355 -5.56 15.49 2.64
C ILE A 355 -4.62 14.27 2.58
N GLU A 356 -3.88 14.04 3.66
CA GLU A 356 -3.02 12.86 3.80
C GLU A 356 -3.80 11.68 4.41
N PRO A 357 -3.26 10.44 4.40
CA PRO A 357 -3.97 9.25 4.88
C PRO A 357 -4.45 9.34 6.32
N ASP A 358 -3.73 10.05 7.19
CA ASP A 358 -4.12 10.29 8.59
C ASP A 358 -5.40 11.13 8.75
N GLY A 359 -5.78 11.86 7.69
CA GLY A 359 -7.01 12.65 7.61
C GLY A 359 -8.20 11.89 7.03
N ALA A 360 -8.02 10.67 6.50
CA ALA A 360 -9.03 9.95 5.74
C ALA A 360 -10.34 9.72 6.52
N GLY A 361 -10.26 9.39 7.81
CA GLY A 361 -11.43 9.18 8.66
C GLY A 361 -12.14 10.45 9.16
N SER A 362 -11.67 11.65 8.81
CA SER A 362 -12.18 12.91 9.38
C SER A 362 -12.37 14.04 8.36
N VAL A 363 -12.89 13.71 7.19
CA VAL A 363 -13.16 14.70 6.13
C VAL A 363 -14.29 15.65 6.56
N ALA A 364 -13.95 16.93 6.73
CA ALA A 364 -14.91 17.96 7.14
C ALA A 364 -15.73 18.52 5.96
N THR A 365 -16.99 18.88 6.21
CA THR A 365 -17.92 19.44 5.19
C THR A 365 -17.44 20.75 4.55
N ASN A 366 -16.63 21.54 5.25
CA ASN A 366 -16.04 22.77 4.73
C ASN A 366 -14.78 22.54 3.87
N ALA A 367 -14.26 21.31 3.80
CA ALA A 367 -13.10 20.96 2.99
C ALA A 367 -13.50 20.50 1.57
N ILE A 368 -14.77 20.15 1.37
CA ILE A 368 -15.28 19.55 0.12
C ILE A 368 -16.08 20.59 -0.65
N THR A 369 -15.57 21.02 -1.81
CA THR A 369 -16.32 21.79 -2.81
C THR A 369 -17.13 20.88 -3.72
N PHE A 370 -18.18 21.39 -4.37
CA PHE A 370 -18.97 20.58 -5.30
C PHE A 370 -18.15 20.05 -6.48
N ALA A 371 -17.18 20.81 -6.99
CA ALA A 371 -16.26 20.33 -8.02
C ALA A 371 -15.40 19.14 -7.55
N LYS A 372 -14.98 19.12 -6.27
CA LYS A 372 -14.26 17.97 -5.69
C LYS A 372 -15.20 16.79 -5.46
N LEU A 373 -16.40 17.06 -4.94
CA LEU A 373 -17.42 16.05 -4.68
C LEU A 373 -17.79 15.27 -5.95
N ASP A 374 -17.94 15.96 -7.08
CA ASP A 374 -18.20 15.33 -8.38
C ASP A 374 -17.07 14.40 -8.84
N GLN A 375 -15.82 14.81 -8.61
CA GLN A 375 -14.67 13.98 -8.96
C GLN A 375 -14.63 12.72 -8.09
N ILE A 376 -14.87 12.84 -6.78
CA ILE A 376 -14.84 11.71 -5.84
C ILE A 376 -16.02 10.75 -6.10
N VAL A 377 -17.23 11.27 -6.32
CA VAL A 377 -18.39 10.43 -6.69
C VAL A 377 -18.14 9.70 -8.01
N ALA A 378 -17.46 10.34 -8.97
CA ALA A 378 -17.09 9.69 -10.23
C ALA A 378 -16.12 8.52 -10.03
N LEU A 379 -15.14 8.62 -9.12
CA LEU A 379 -14.29 7.48 -8.71
C LEU A 379 -15.14 6.36 -8.10
N GLY A 380 -16.12 6.75 -7.30
CA GLY A 380 -17.11 5.83 -6.73
C GLY A 380 -17.82 4.99 -7.78
N ASN A 381 -18.01 5.46 -9.02
CA ASN A 381 -18.81 4.80 -10.06
C ASN A 381 -18.04 3.83 -10.99
N THR A 382 -16.74 3.60 -10.76
CA THR A 382 -15.90 2.88 -11.73
C THR A 382 -15.70 1.39 -11.46
N GLU A 383 -16.18 0.85 -10.34
CA GLU A 383 -16.06 -0.57 -10.00
C GLU A 383 -16.94 -1.49 -10.87
N PRO A 384 -16.56 -2.77 -11.07
CA PRO A 384 -17.39 -3.76 -11.76
C PRO A 384 -18.76 -4.00 -11.09
N GLU A 385 -18.86 -3.75 -9.79
CA GLU A 385 -20.09 -3.87 -9.00
C GLU A 385 -21.00 -2.63 -9.12
N GLY A 386 -20.55 -1.60 -9.84
CA GLY A 386 -21.28 -0.37 -10.09
C GLY A 386 -20.98 0.74 -9.07
N TYR A 387 -20.34 0.42 -7.94
CA TYR A 387 -19.83 1.41 -7.01
C TYR A 387 -18.62 0.91 -6.18
N SER A 388 -17.81 1.84 -5.65
CA SER A 388 -16.73 1.58 -4.68
C SER A 388 -17.22 1.76 -3.24
N PRO A 389 -17.24 0.68 -2.42
CA PRO A 389 -17.63 0.75 -1.02
C PRO A 389 -16.80 1.72 -0.18
N ILE A 390 -15.48 1.79 -0.36
CA ILE A 390 -14.63 2.67 0.45
C ILE A 390 -14.88 4.15 0.15
N ILE A 391 -15.20 4.49 -1.11
CA ILE A 391 -15.58 5.86 -1.48
C ILE A 391 -16.93 6.24 -0.86
N VAL A 392 -17.91 5.33 -0.89
CA VAL A 392 -19.20 5.53 -0.23
C VAL A 392 -18.99 5.77 1.26
N HIS A 393 -18.12 5.00 1.90
CA HIS A 393 -17.79 5.14 3.32
C HIS A 393 -17.19 6.51 3.63
N VAL A 394 -16.16 6.94 2.90
CA VAL A 394 -15.50 8.23 3.11
C VAL A 394 -16.45 9.41 2.87
N LEU A 395 -17.38 9.31 1.92
CA LEU A 395 -18.36 10.37 1.65
C LEU A 395 -19.54 10.38 2.62
N SER A 396 -19.87 9.24 3.24
CA SER A 396 -21.03 9.15 4.15
C SER A 396 -20.90 10.10 5.33
N VAL A 397 -19.74 10.16 5.98
CA VAL A 397 -19.51 11.03 7.15
C VAL A 397 -19.76 12.51 6.88
N PRO A 398 -19.13 13.17 5.89
CA PRO A 398 -19.40 14.57 5.61
C PRO A 398 -20.83 14.82 5.12
N LEU A 399 -21.43 13.91 4.35
CA LEU A 399 -22.80 14.08 3.84
C LEU A 399 -23.85 13.96 4.95
N THR A 400 -23.71 12.98 5.83
CA THR A 400 -24.56 12.82 7.02
C THR A 400 -24.40 13.99 7.99
N ALA A 401 -23.18 14.49 8.18
CA ALA A 401 -22.93 15.69 8.97
C ALA A 401 -23.63 16.92 8.37
N ALA A 402 -23.67 17.08 7.04
CA ALA A 402 -24.29 18.23 6.39
C ALA A 402 -25.79 18.40 6.71
N VAL A 403 -26.46 17.30 7.07
CA VAL A 403 -27.90 17.25 7.34
C VAL A 403 -28.24 16.99 8.81
N SER A 404 -27.24 16.95 9.69
CA SER A 404 -27.44 16.84 11.14
C SER A 404 -27.21 18.16 11.87
N ASP A 405 -27.90 18.35 13.00
CA ASP A 405 -27.81 19.59 13.81
C ASP A 405 -26.38 19.83 14.33
N ASP A 406 -25.66 18.74 14.65
CA ASP A 406 -24.32 18.78 15.22
C ASP A 406 -23.30 19.55 14.34
N ALA A 407 -23.48 19.55 13.01
CA ALA A 407 -22.60 20.29 12.11
C ALA A 407 -23.09 21.71 11.78
N ARG A 408 -24.40 21.95 11.83
CA ARG A 408 -25.03 23.21 11.42
C ARG A 408 -25.11 24.21 12.57
N GLY A 409 -25.35 23.74 13.78
CA GLY A 409 -25.44 24.56 14.99
C GLY A 409 -26.61 25.55 14.99
N ASP A 410 -27.61 25.32 14.15
CA ASP A 410 -28.83 26.12 14.02
C ASP A 410 -30.02 25.55 14.78
N GLY A 411 -29.89 24.36 15.38
CA GLY A 411 -30.91 23.70 16.18
C GLY A 411 -31.86 22.80 15.38
N HIS A 412 -31.58 22.57 14.09
CA HIS A 412 -32.37 21.69 13.24
C HIS A 412 -31.60 20.39 12.94
N ASP A 413 -32.07 19.30 13.53
CA ASP A 413 -31.64 17.94 13.16
C ASP A 413 -32.64 17.41 12.14
N TYR A 414 -32.24 17.34 10.87
CA TYR A 414 -33.14 16.77 9.86
C TYR A 414 -33.28 15.26 10.01
N GLY A 415 -32.42 14.64 10.81
CA GLY A 415 -32.33 13.20 10.92
C GLY A 415 -31.97 12.55 9.58
N ILE A 416 -31.65 11.27 9.64
CA ILE A 416 -31.31 10.49 8.47
C ILE A 416 -32.21 9.26 8.50
N PRO A 417 -33.03 9.03 7.45
CA PRO A 417 -33.88 7.85 7.39
C PRO A 417 -33.07 6.57 7.57
N THR A 418 -33.56 5.61 8.37
CA THR A 418 -32.83 4.34 8.54
C THR A 418 -32.72 3.55 7.23
N THR A 419 -33.60 3.83 6.27
CA THR A 419 -33.59 3.28 4.92
C THR A 419 -32.61 3.98 3.98
N ALA A 420 -32.06 5.13 4.34
CA ALA A 420 -31.00 5.82 3.60
C ALA A 420 -29.63 5.18 3.83
N TYR A 421 -29.52 4.36 4.87
CA TYR A 421 -28.32 3.64 5.26
C TYR A 421 -28.26 2.26 4.61
N ARG A 422 -27.10 1.93 4.06
CA ARG A 422 -26.73 0.57 3.66
C ARG A 422 -26.38 -0.30 4.88
N ASN A 423 -25.73 0.30 5.87
CA ASN A 423 -25.33 -0.32 7.14
C ASN A 423 -25.27 0.76 8.25
N ASP A 424 -24.77 0.43 9.44
CA ASP A 424 -24.76 1.35 10.59
C ASP A 424 -23.92 2.64 10.39
N TYR A 425 -23.09 2.70 9.35
CA TYR A 425 -22.11 3.79 9.12
C TYR A 425 -22.24 4.44 7.74
N ASP A 426 -22.70 3.69 6.75
CA ASP A 426 -22.62 4.09 5.34
C ASP A 426 -24.01 4.32 4.74
N LEU A 427 -24.13 5.42 4.00
CA LEU A 427 -25.29 5.68 3.15
C LEU A 427 -25.32 4.69 1.99
N GLU A 428 -26.52 4.46 1.44
CA GLU A 428 -26.65 3.81 0.15
C GLU A 428 -25.95 4.65 -0.93
N HIS A 429 -25.32 3.98 -1.91
CA HIS A 429 -24.61 4.69 -2.97
C HIS A 429 -25.55 5.61 -3.79
N GLU A 430 -26.77 5.14 -4.08
CA GLU A 430 -27.80 5.94 -4.76
C GLU A 430 -28.18 7.17 -3.93
N GLU A 431 -28.31 7.02 -2.60
CA GLU A 431 -28.59 8.15 -1.72
C GLU A 431 -27.44 9.17 -1.70
N ILE A 432 -26.18 8.74 -1.76
CA ILE A 432 -25.05 9.67 -1.90
C ILE A 432 -25.18 10.49 -3.18
N VAL A 433 -25.44 9.83 -4.32
CA VAL A 433 -25.58 10.52 -5.60
C VAL A 433 -26.74 11.52 -5.56
N ASN A 434 -27.91 11.08 -5.09
CA ASN A 434 -29.12 11.91 -5.02
C ASN A 434 -28.96 13.08 -4.05
N LEU A 435 -28.33 12.86 -2.90
CA LEU A 435 -28.05 13.92 -1.92
C LEU A 435 -27.03 14.93 -2.46
N VAL A 436 -26.01 14.50 -3.19
CA VAL A 436 -25.05 15.40 -3.83
C VAL A 436 -25.75 16.30 -4.86
N GLU A 437 -26.66 15.75 -5.66
CA GLU A 437 -27.48 16.54 -6.59
C GLU A 437 -28.36 17.55 -5.85
N ALA A 438 -29.02 17.14 -4.76
CA ALA A 438 -29.83 18.02 -3.95
C ALA A 438 -29.03 19.13 -3.26
N LEU A 439 -27.85 18.82 -2.72
CA LEU A 439 -26.97 19.81 -2.12
C LEU A 439 -26.52 20.86 -3.14
N LYS A 440 -26.32 20.47 -4.39
CA LYS A 440 -26.06 21.44 -5.47
C LYS A 440 -27.28 22.31 -5.75
N VAL A 441 -28.49 21.76 -5.74
CA VAL A 441 -29.74 22.53 -5.88
C VAL A 441 -29.86 23.55 -4.72
N LEU A 442 -29.61 23.13 -3.48
CA LEU A 442 -29.57 24.02 -2.32
C LEU A 442 -28.48 25.09 -2.43
N GLY A 443 -27.31 24.70 -2.95
CA GLY A 443 -26.16 25.56 -3.11
C GLY A 443 -26.18 26.43 -4.38
N ASP A 444 -27.03 26.18 -5.38
CA ASP A 444 -27.11 26.97 -6.63
C ASP A 444 -27.96 28.22 -6.43
N VAL A 445 -27.51 29.09 -5.52
CA VAL A 445 -28.10 30.41 -5.32
C VAL A 445 -27.69 31.31 -6.49
N PRO A 446 -28.64 31.79 -7.33
CA PRO A 446 -28.30 32.50 -8.56
C PRO A 446 -27.39 33.72 -8.33
N GLY A 447 -26.19 33.68 -8.93
CA GLY A 447 -25.23 34.79 -8.92
C GLY A 447 -24.30 34.86 -7.70
N ILE A 448 -24.31 33.85 -6.82
CA ILE A 448 -23.50 33.81 -5.59
C ILE A 448 -22.48 32.67 -5.61
N ASN A 449 -22.80 31.52 -6.20
CA ASN A 449 -22.04 30.27 -5.97
C ASN A 449 -21.38 29.72 -7.24
N ASP A 450 -20.09 29.39 -7.12
CA ASP A 450 -19.24 28.78 -8.15
C ASP A 450 -18.88 27.37 -7.68
N PRO A 451 -19.21 26.29 -8.42
CA PRO A 451 -18.94 24.91 -8.02
C PRO A 451 -17.49 24.64 -7.59
N ASP A 452 -16.53 25.40 -8.11
CA ASP A 452 -15.12 25.29 -7.74
C ASP A 452 -14.83 25.81 -6.33
N THR A 453 -15.72 26.62 -5.76
CA THR A 453 -15.52 27.32 -4.47
C THR A 453 -16.62 27.07 -3.44
N THR A 454 -17.83 26.68 -3.85
CA THR A 454 -18.94 26.41 -2.96
C THR A 454 -18.78 25.05 -2.30
N THR A 455 -18.78 25.05 -0.97
CA THR A 455 -18.63 23.84 -0.15
C THR A 455 -19.97 23.24 0.27
N ILE A 456 -19.95 22.00 0.74
CA ILE A 456 -21.13 21.36 1.36
C ILE A 456 -21.65 22.22 2.51
N ALA A 457 -20.74 22.75 3.34
CA ALA A 457 -21.11 23.62 4.47
C ALA A 457 -21.79 24.92 4.02
N ASP A 458 -21.35 25.53 2.91
CA ASP A 458 -21.97 26.75 2.39
C ASP A 458 -23.41 26.51 1.92
N ALA A 459 -23.69 25.33 1.35
CA ALA A 459 -25.01 24.98 0.82
C ALA A 459 -26.07 24.74 1.90
N VAL A 460 -25.64 24.28 3.08
CA VAL A 460 -26.55 24.01 4.21
C VAL A 460 -26.57 25.12 5.25
N ALA A 461 -25.73 26.15 5.11
CA ALA A 461 -25.60 27.23 6.07
C ALA A 461 -26.89 28.08 6.16
N GLY A 462 -27.56 28.03 7.32
CA GLY A 462 -28.76 28.82 7.58
C GLY A 462 -29.98 28.38 6.77
N LEU A 463 -29.98 27.12 6.32
CA LEU A 463 -31.07 26.54 5.55
C LEU A 463 -32.30 26.34 6.45
N ASP A 464 -33.44 26.90 6.05
CA ASP A 464 -34.71 26.72 6.76
C ASP A 464 -35.71 26.10 5.78
N PRO A 465 -36.10 24.82 5.95
CA PRO A 465 -37.05 24.19 5.04
C PRO A 465 -38.43 24.84 5.01
N THR A 466 -38.83 25.60 6.05
CA THR A 466 -40.09 26.37 6.02
C THR A 466 -40.06 27.51 5.00
N GLU A 467 -38.86 27.99 4.65
CA GLU A 467 -38.61 29.07 3.69
C GLU A 467 -38.44 28.56 2.25
N PHE A 468 -38.58 27.25 2.00
CA PHE A 468 -38.42 26.70 0.66
C PHE A 468 -39.57 27.13 -0.25
N GLY A 469 -39.21 27.76 -1.38
CA GLY A 469 -40.17 28.16 -2.41
C GLY A 469 -40.52 27.04 -3.39
N PRO A 470 -41.57 27.25 -4.22
CA PRO A 470 -42.13 26.18 -5.05
C PRO A 470 -41.13 25.62 -6.07
N THR A 471 -40.30 26.47 -6.68
CA THR A 471 -39.27 26.02 -7.63
C THR A 471 -38.21 25.17 -6.93
N LEU A 472 -37.68 25.65 -5.81
CA LEU A 472 -36.68 24.92 -5.04
C LEU A 472 -37.22 23.56 -4.56
N LEU A 473 -38.45 23.53 -4.03
CA LEU A 473 -39.09 22.29 -3.62
C LEU A 473 -39.26 21.31 -4.77
N SER A 474 -39.73 21.76 -5.93
CA SER A 474 -39.84 20.91 -7.12
C SER A 474 -38.49 20.32 -7.49
N ASP A 475 -37.45 21.15 -7.56
CA ASP A 475 -36.11 20.73 -7.95
C ASP A 475 -35.51 19.74 -6.93
N LEU A 476 -35.81 19.90 -5.63
CA LEU A 476 -35.39 18.98 -4.56
C LEU A 476 -36.17 17.67 -4.54
N LEU A 477 -37.46 17.68 -4.87
CA LEU A 477 -38.26 16.45 -4.98
C LEU A 477 -37.80 15.60 -6.15
N ASP A 478 -37.40 16.25 -7.26
CA ASP A 478 -36.90 15.58 -8.46
C ASP A 478 -35.55 14.86 -8.26
N THR A 479 -34.81 15.14 -7.17
CA THR A 479 -33.54 14.45 -6.88
C THR A 479 -33.76 13.07 -6.25
N GLU A 480 -34.98 12.75 -5.82
CA GLU A 480 -35.34 11.45 -5.24
C GLU A 480 -34.50 11.01 -4.02
N SER A 481 -33.94 11.95 -3.24
CA SER A 481 -33.19 11.65 -2.00
C SER A 481 -34.12 11.44 -0.81
N LEU A 482 -33.92 10.35 -0.07
CA LEU A 482 -34.66 10.04 1.14
C LEU A 482 -34.41 11.08 2.25
N ILE A 483 -33.17 11.53 2.39
CA ILE A 483 -32.78 12.58 3.34
C ILE A 483 -33.49 13.89 3.00
N ILE A 484 -33.60 14.24 1.71
CA ILE A 484 -34.28 15.46 1.27
C ILE A 484 -35.79 15.38 1.48
N TYR A 485 -36.42 14.22 1.21
CA TYR A 485 -37.83 14.04 1.56
C TYR A 485 -38.10 14.24 3.05
N ARG A 486 -37.19 13.81 3.93
CA ARG A 486 -37.32 14.07 5.35
C ARG A 486 -37.13 15.55 5.69
N MET A 487 -36.13 16.20 5.10
CA MET A 487 -35.90 17.63 5.28
C MET A 487 -37.15 18.45 4.90
N ILE A 488 -37.79 18.13 3.78
CA ILE A 488 -39.05 18.76 3.34
C ILE A 488 -40.17 18.43 4.33
N SER A 489 -40.28 17.17 4.77
CA SER A 489 -41.27 16.78 5.79
C SER A 489 -41.13 17.62 7.05
N ILE A 490 -39.90 17.84 7.53
CA ILE A 490 -39.63 18.68 8.70
C ILE A 490 -40.08 20.12 8.47
N GLY A 491 -39.80 20.70 7.30
CA GLY A 491 -40.31 22.03 6.95
C GLY A 491 -41.83 22.12 7.04
N ILE A 492 -42.55 21.10 6.57
CA ILE A 492 -44.02 21.05 6.64
C ILE A 492 -44.50 20.92 8.09
N ASN A 493 -43.84 20.08 8.91
CA ASN A 493 -44.17 19.91 10.32
C ASN A 493 -43.92 21.20 11.11
N ASP A 494 -42.78 21.87 10.86
CA ASP A 494 -42.33 23.08 11.56
C ASP A 494 -43.15 24.32 11.18
N ALA A 495 -43.63 24.40 9.93
CA ALA A 495 -44.60 25.41 9.48
C ALA A 495 -45.99 25.24 10.14
N GLY A 496 -46.22 24.15 10.87
CA GLY A 496 -47.47 23.92 11.60
C GLY A 496 -48.68 23.62 10.70
N LEU A 497 -48.44 23.18 9.46
CA LEU A 497 -49.50 22.83 8.52
C LEU A 497 -50.28 21.58 9.00
N PRO A 498 -51.56 21.42 8.67
CA PRO A 498 -52.35 20.26 9.09
C PRO A 498 -51.93 19.00 8.30
N PHE A 499 -51.28 18.03 8.96
CA PHE A 499 -50.63 16.89 8.29
C PHE A 499 -51.06 15.50 8.77
N GLU A 500 -52.01 15.36 9.70
CA GLU A 500 -52.28 14.10 10.41
C GLU A 500 -52.57 12.90 9.48
N ASP A 501 -53.25 13.15 8.37
CA ASP A 501 -53.59 12.13 7.35
C ASP A 501 -52.65 12.16 6.12
N ALA A 502 -51.72 13.12 6.07
CA ALA A 502 -50.68 13.26 5.06
C ALA A 502 -49.42 12.43 5.39
N VAL A 503 -49.34 11.89 6.61
CA VAL A 503 -48.21 11.08 7.09
C VAL A 503 -48.08 9.75 6.33
N VAL A 504 -46.84 9.35 6.05
CA VAL A 504 -46.53 8.04 5.48
C VAL A 504 -46.86 6.93 6.48
N THR A 505 -47.83 6.09 6.13
CA THR A 505 -48.25 4.93 6.93
C THR A 505 -48.12 3.61 6.16
N ASP A 506 -47.88 3.68 4.86
CA ASP A 506 -47.67 2.52 4.01
C ASP A 506 -46.20 2.11 4.03
N VAL A 507 -45.94 0.90 4.52
CA VAL A 507 -44.60 0.30 4.56
C VAL A 507 -43.97 0.08 3.17
N ALA A 508 -44.77 0.17 2.10
CA ALA A 508 -44.31 0.08 0.73
C ALA A 508 -43.99 1.45 0.09
N ALA A 509 -44.25 2.56 0.80
CA ALA A 509 -43.88 3.89 0.31
C ALA A 509 -42.35 4.06 0.32
N VAL A 510 -41.84 4.81 -0.67
CA VAL A 510 -40.40 5.02 -0.87
C VAL A 510 -39.75 5.67 0.34
N ASN A 511 -40.38 6.72 0.89
CA ASN A 511 -39.88 7.48 2.02
C ASN A 511 -40.42 6.99 3.38
N TYR A 512 -40.88 5.74 3.47
CA TYR A 512 -41.27 5.16 4.75
C TYR A 512 -40.05 4.78 5.58
N ASP A 513 -40.03 5.20 6.85
CA ASP A 513 -38.98 4.86 7.80
C ASP A 513 -39.53 4.19 9.06
N ALA A 514 -39.21 2.91 9.23
CA ALA A 514 -39.60 2.15 10.42
C ALA A 514 -38.81 2.56 11.68
N GLY A 515 -37.75 3.34 11.54
CA GLY A 515 -36.86 3.76 12.63
C GLY A 515 -37.33 5.01 13.38
N LEU A 516 -38.41 5.66 12.94
CA LEU A 516 -38.94 6.83 13.64
C LEU A 516 -39.41 6.49 15.07
N PRO A 517 -39.10 7.33 16.08
CA PRO A 517 -39.50 7.08 17.45
C PRO A 517 -41.02 7.17 17.61
N GLU A 518 -41.60 6.40 18.53
CA GLU A 518 -43.04 6.38 18.82
C GLU A 518 -43.35 6.98 20.21
N PRO A 519 -44.15 8.07 20.33
CA PRO A 519 -44.77 8.84 19.24
C PRO A 519 -43.76 9.74 18.53
N ALA A 520 -43.90 9.86 17.20
CA ALA A 520 -42.98 10.64 16.40
C ALA A 520 -43.14 12.13 16.68
N LEU A 521 -42.04 12.81 17.02
CA LEU A 521 -42.01 14.26 17.13
C LEU A 521 -42.06 14.94 15.76
N ILE A 522 -41.61 14.22 14.73
CA ILE A 522 -41.57 14.60 13.32
C ILE A 522 -42.15 13.43 12.54
N SER A 523 -43.11 13.69 11.65
CA SER A 523 -43.71 12.67 10.80
C SER A 523 -43.26 12.83 9.35
N ASP A 524 -42.91 11.74 8.67
CA ASP A 524 -42.68 11.78 7.23
C ASP A 524 -43.97 12.07 6.48
N ILE A 525 -43.92 13.00 5.54
CA ILE A 525 -45.04 13.35 4.68
C ILE A 525 -44.99 12.53 3.39
N LYS A 526 -46.13 12.11 2.84
CA LYS A 526 -46.16 11.39 1.56
C LYS A 526 -45.58 12.26 0.44
N ILE A 527 -44.78 11.68 -0.44
CA ILE A 527 -44.19 12.39 -1.60
C ILE A 527 -45.27 13.03 -2.48
N THR A 528 -46.44 12.40 -2.62
CA THR A 528 -47.57 12.97 -3.37
C THR A 528 -48.12 14.24 -2.73
N GLU A 529 -48.15 14.31 -1.39
CA GLU A 529 -48.59 15.51 -0.65
C GLU A 529 -47.56 16.64 -0.81
N MET A 530 -46.26 16.32 -0.81
CA MET A 530 -45.20 17.31 -1.08
C MET A 530 -45.34 17.93 -2.48
N ASN A 531 -45.56 17.10 -3.50
CA ASN A 531 -45.83 17.59 -4.87
C ASN A 531 -47.11 18.42 -4.93
N GLY A 532 -48.15 18.00 -4.21
CA GLY A 532 -49.38 18.76 -4.04
C GLY A 532 -49.20 20.15 -3.46
N LEU A 533 -48.31 20.28 -2.48
CA LEU A 533 -47.94 21.58 -1.90
C LEU A 533 -47.21 22.45 -2.92
N VAL A 534 -46.29 21.89 -3.72
CA VAL A 534 -45.63 22.64 -4.81
C VAL A 534 -46.66 23.21 -5.78
N ASP A 535 -47.61 22.38 -6.23
CA ASP A 535 -48.69 22.82 -7.12
C ASP A 535 -49.55 23.92 -6.47
N ALA A 536 -49.89 23.76 -5.19
CA ALA A 536 -50.64 24.75 -4.44
C ALA A 536 -49.89 26.07 -4.32
N MET A 537 -48.60 26.03 -4.02
CA MET A 537 -47.77 27.21 -3.90
C MET A 537 -47.73 28.00 -5.21
N VAL A 538 -47.65 27.31 -6.36
CA VAL A 538 -47.73 27.92 -7.68
C VAL A 538 -49.11 28.52 -7.95
N VAL A 539 -50.19 27.83 -7.59
CA VAL A 539 -51.56 28.29 -7.80
C VAL A 539 -51.88 29.54 -6.98
N PHE A 540 -51.50 29.55 -5.70
CA PHE A 540 -51.71 30.67 -4.79
C PHE A 540 -50.63 31.74 -4.87
N ASN A 541 -49.56 31.51 -5.63
CA ASN A 541 -48.43 32.41 -5.76
C ASN A 541 -47.81 32.78 -4.38
N VAL A 542 -47.66 31.77 -3.52
CA VAL A 542 -46.92 31.90 -2.26
C VAL A 542 -45.45 31.52 -2.46
N ASN A 543 -44.56 32.10 -1.65
CA ASN A 543 -43.12 31.99 -1.89
C ASN A 543 -42.41 31.02 -0.96
N THR A 544 -43.05 30.58 0.12
CA THR A 544 -42.48 29.69 1.15
C THR A 544 -43.54 28.70 1.62
N ILE A 545 -43.12 27.63 2.32
CA ILE A 545 -44.06 26.67 2.93
C ILE A 545 -44.85 27.36 4.04
N ASP A 546 -44.21 28.22 4.83
CA ASP A 546 -44.85 28.97 5.93
C ASP A 546 -45.99 29.88 5.43
N ASP A 547 -45.82 30.50 4.26
CA ASP A 547 -46.84 31.35 3.63
C ASP A 547 -48.16 30.61 3.29
N LEU A 548 -48.20 29.27 3.33
CA LEU A 548 -49.40 28.49 3.03
C LEU A 548 -50.49 28.60 4.12
N ASP A 549 -50.14 28.91 5.37
CA ASP A 549 -51.13 29.18 6.43
C ASP A 549 -51.77 30.57 6.27
N ASP A 550 -51.17 31.44 5.46
CA ASP A 550 -51.63 32.81 5.20
C ASP A 550 -52.58 32.94 4.00
N ILE A 551 -52.99 31.83 3.37
CA ILE A 551 -53.93 31.84 2.24
C ILE A 551 -55.25 32.49 2.66
N ALA A 552 -55.68 33.53 1.94
CA ALA A 552 -56.92 34.23 2.23
C ALA A 552 -58.11 33.64 1.46
N ILE A 553 -59.32 33.92 1.94
CA ILE A 553 -60.55 33.50 1.24
C ILE A 553 -60.64 34.07 -0.18
N GLU A 554 -60.13 35.30 -0.40
CA GLU A 554 -60.12 35.92 -1.71
C GLU A 554 -59.27 35.14 -2.73
N ASP A 555 -58.21 34.46 -2.27
CA ASP A 555 -57.36 33.64 -3.12
C ASP A 555 -58.09 32.34 -3.53
N ILE A 556 -58.89 31.77 -2.62
CA ILE A 556 -59.75 30.61 -2.90
C ILE A 556 -60.88 30.97 -3.88
N GLU A 557 -61.51 32.15 -3.72
CA GLU A 557 -62.55 32.65 -4.64
C GLU A 557 -62.00 32.91 -6.06
N ALA A 558 -60.69 33.13 -6.19
CA ALA A 558 -60.03 33.35 -7.48
C ALA A 558 -59.71 32.06 -8.25
N LEU A 559 -59.88 30.89 -7.63
CA LEU A 559 -59.56 29.60 -8.25
C LEU A 559 -60.48 29.27 -9.43
N THR A 560 -59.91 28.65 -10.46
CA THR A 560 -60.69 28.05 -11.54
C THR A 560 -61.21 26.67 -11.13
N ASP A 561 -62.28 26.18 -11.78
CA ASP A 561 -62.80 24.82 -11.57
C ASP A 561 -61.72 23.74 -11.67
N GLN A 562 -60.75 23.91 -12.58
CA GLN A 562 -59.64 22.99 -12.76
C GLN A 562 -58.67 23.05 -11.58
N GLN A 563 -58.29 24.24 -11.13
CA GLN A 563 -57.43 24.40 -9.96
C GLN A 563 -58.08 23.86 -8.68
N ILE A 564 -59.41 23.99 -8.54
CA ILE A 564 -60.15 23.38 -7.43
C ILE A 564 -60.03 21.85 -7.48
N ASP A 565 -60.19 21.25 -8.67
CA ASP A 565 -60.07 19.80 -8.83
C ASP A 565 -58.64 19.33 -8.54
N ASP A 566 -57.62 20.04 -9.04
CA ASP A 566 -56.21 19.69 -8.86
C ASP A 566 -55.79 19.83 -7.39
N LEU A 567 -56.14 20.94 -6.72
CA LEU A 567 -55.78 21.19 -5.32
C LEU A 567 -56.50 20.27 -4.33
N LEU A 568 -57.69 19.80 -4.69
CA LEU A 568 -58.52 18.96 -3.82
C LEU A 568 -58.57 17.51 -4.30
N ASP A 569 -57.67 17.06 -5.17
CA ASP A 569 -57.53 15.63 -5.47
C ASP A 569 -57.15 14.83 -4.22
N ASN A 570 -57.43 13.53 -4.22
CA ASN A 570 -57.30 12.66 -3.06
C ASN A 570 -55.88 12.60 -2.47
N ASP A 571 -54.88 12.98 -3.25
CA ASP A 571 -53.47 12.95 -2.88
C ASP A 571 -52.98 14.28 -2.24
N ASN A 572 -53.86 15.29 -2.14
CA ASN A 572 -53.60 16.61 -1.57
C ASN A 572 -54.47 16.82 -0.31
N THR A 573 -54.11 16.18 0.79
CA THR A 573 -54.79 16.22 2.09
C THR A 573 -54.45 17.47 2.88
N ILE A 574 -53.18 17.90 2.88
CA ILE A 574 -52.76 19.11 3.62
C ILE A 574 -53.54 20.33 3.10
N MET A 575 -53.54 20.52 1.78
CA MET A 575 -54.27 21.63 1.15
C MET A 575 -55.78 21.55 1.35
N TYR A 576 -56.33 20.34 1.32
CA TYR A 576 -57.73 20.12 1.63
C TYR A 576 -58.10 20.57 3.05
N TYR A 577 -57.25 20.30 4.04
CA TYR A 577 -57.46 20.74 5.42
C TYR A 577 -57.34 22.24 5.57
N ILE A 578 -56.30 22.86 4.99
CA ILE A 578 -56.15 24.32 4.98
C ILE A 578 -57.40 25.00 4.39
N ILE A 579 -57.81 24.61 3.19
CA ILE A 579 -58.99 25.20 2.51
C ILE A 579 -60.27 24.92 3.30
N SER A 580 -60.45 23.71 3.83
CA SER A 580 -61.61 23.37 4.66
C SER A 580 -61.68 24.28 5.90
N ASP A 581 -60.55 24.54 6.56
CA ASP A 581 -60.52 25.34 7.78
C ASP A 581 -60.70 26.83 7.50
N ILE A 582 -60.20 27.35 6.38
CA ILE A 582 -60.50 28.71 5.91
C ILE A 582 -62.01 28.87 5.68
N ILE A 583 -62.64 27.95 4.93
CA ILE A 583 -64.11 28.00 4.67
C ILE A 583 -64.92 27.88 5.97
N LYS A 584 -64.48 27.05 6.92
CA LYS A 584 -65.11 26.93 8.25
C LYS A 584 -64.95 28.20 9.08
N GLY A 585 -63.82 28.87 8.97
CA GLY A 585 -63.53 30.13 9.65
C GLY A 585 -64.38 31.28 9.13
N GLU A 586 -64.89 31.19 7.90
CA GLU A 586 -65.62 32.26 7.23
C GLU A 586 -67.10 32.37 7.67
N PRO A 587 -67.49 33.44 8.42
CA PRO A 587 -68.82 33.53 9.04
C PRO A 587 -70.00 33.58 8.05
N LEU A 588 -69.73 33.89 6.79
CA LEU A 588 -70.74 34.01 5.74
C LEU A 588 -70.87 32.73 4.90
N LEU A 589 -69.83 31.88 4.88
CA LEU A 589 -69.77 30.69 4.03
C LEU A 589 -70.16 29.42 4.80
N GLU A 590 -69.67 29.24 6.02
CA GLU A 590 -69.98 28.07 6.88
C GLU A 590 -71.50 27.81 7.08
N PRO A 591 -72.38 28.83 7.20
CA PRO A 591 -73.83 28.61 7.31
C PRO A 591 -74.50 28.08 6.03
N LEU A 592 -73.82 28.15 4.88
CA LEU A 592 -74.34 27.64 3.61
C LEU A 592 -74.17 26.12 3.48
N LEU A 593 -73.31 25.52 4.30
CA LEU A 593 -73.06 24.09 4.35
C LEU A 593 -74.04 23.40 5.32
N ALA A 594 -74.52 22.22 4.95
CA ALA A 594 -75.32 21.34 5.79
C ALA A 594 -74.41 20.49 6.70
N ASN A 595 -74.93 20.00 7.83
CA ASN A 595 -74.14 19.10 8.70
C ASN A 595 -73.64 17.85 7.95
N SER A 596 -74.40 17.35 6.98
CA SER A 596 -74.00 16.21 6.15
C SER A 596 -72.78 16.47 5.27
N ASP A 597 -72.38 17.72 5.12
CA ASP A 597 -71.23 18.12 4.31
C ASP A 597 -69.94 18.01 5.11
N PHE A 598 -70.00 17.79 6.43
CA PHE A 598 -68.83 17.62 7.29
C PHE A 598 -68.54 16.14 7.58
N VAL A 599 -67.28 15.81 7.84
CA VAL A 599 -66.85 14.45 8.23
C VAL A 599 -67.59 14.04 9.51
N ASP A 600 -68.09 12.81 9.54
CA ASP A 600 -68.96 12.26 10.60
C ASP A 600 -70.24 13.07 10.91
N ASP A 601 -70.65 13.93 9.97
CA ASP A 601 -71.79 14.84 10.08
C ASP A 601 -71.68 15.82 11.28
N ASP A 602 -70.44 16.16 11.67
CA ASP A 602 -70.12 17.08 12.77
C ASP A 602 -69.38 18.34 12.26
N ARG A 603 -69.90 19.52 12.60
CA ARG A 603 -69.36 20.82 12.14
C ARG A 603 -67.98 21.14 12.70
N ASP A 604 -67.60 20.50 13.80
CA ASP A 604 -66.28 20.67 14.39
C ASP A 604 -65.20 20.00 13.51
N ASN A 605 -65.55 19.01 12.68
CA ASN A 605 -64.65 18.30 11.77
C ASN A 605 -64.45 19.04 10.43
N HIS A 606 -63.56 18.54 9.57
CA HIS A 606 -63.36 19.09 8.22
C HIS A 606 -64.58 18.86 7.31
N ILE A 607 -64.75 19.70 6.28
CA ILE A 607 -65.78 19.57 5.25
C ILE A 607 -65.41 18.39 4.36
N LYS A 608 -66.30 17.42 4.10
CA LYS A 608 -66.03 16.29 3.17
C LYS A 608 -65.49 16.82 1.84
N ARG A 609 -64.36 16.28 1.38
CA ARG A 609 -63.65 16.68 0.13
C ARG A 609 -64.58 16.95 -1.07
N GLN A 610 -65.48 16.03 -1.42
CA GLN A 610 -66.41 16.26 -2.54
C GLN A 610 -67.40 17.41 -2.29
N ALA A 611 -67.89 17.56 -1.07
CA ALA A 611 -68.80 18.65 -0.72
C ALA A 611 -68.06 20.00 -0.77
N LEU A 612 -66.79 20.04 -0.37
CA LEU A 612 -65.93 21.21 -0.51
C LEU A 612 -65.73 21.58 -1.99
N ILE A 613 -65.39 20.61 -2.86
CA ILE A 613 -65.25 20.83 -4.31
C ILE A 613 -66.54 21.40 -4.91
N ASP A 614 -67.67 20.75 -4.64
CA ASP A 614 -68.98 21.18 -5.17
C ASP A 614 -69.36 22.59 -4.69
N PHE A 615 -69.00 22.91 -3.43
CA PHE A 615 -69.24 24.21 -2.84
C PHE A 615 -68.38 25.30 -3.48
N LEU A 616 -67.07 25.10 -3.60
CA LEU A 616 -66.14 26.06 -4.19
C LEU A 616 -66.50 26.38 -5.65
N LYS A 617 -66.84 25.35 -6.45
CA LYS A 617 -67.32 25.54 -7.84
C LYS A 617 -68.67 26.25 -7.97
N THR A 618 -69.41 26.35 -6.87
CA THR A 618 -70.70 27.05 -6.86
C THR A 618 -70.55 28.52 -6.49
N ILE A 619 -69.55 28.86 -5.69
CA ILE A 619 -69.29 30.23 -5.23
C ILE A 619 -68.37 31.02 -6.18
N ASN A 620 -67.56 30.31 -6.98
CA ASN A 620 -66.79 30.86 -8.11
C ASN A 620 -67.67 30.97 -9.37
#